data_AF-A0A967LT64-F1
#
_entry.id   AF-A0A967LT64-F1
#
_cell.length_a   1.000
_cell.length_b   1.000
_cell.length_c   1.000
_cell.angle_alpha   90.00
_cell.angle_beta   90.00
_cell.angle_gamma   90.00
#
_symmetry.space_group_name_H-M   'P 1'
#
loop_
_entity.id
_entity.type
_entity.pdbx_description
1 polymer ?
#
loop_
_entity_poly.entity_id
_entity_poly.type
_entity_poly.pdbx_seq_one_letter_code
_entity_poly.pdbx_strand_id
1 'polypeptide(L)'
;MLLLPLAVFVVMGALASTTIPDPAQPPPGIQHLLQKKSVFLMGIIAHPLEHRLSSTRILLRLEAFKEGENWHTISGNLLLSVRNCEKQWPVGQRLTGRVQIKPIRNLNNPGGFDYGQYLADQRIWVRGYVRQDADLVPLGKPERGLSYFIDIIRT
;
A
#
# COMPACT_ATOMS: atom_id res chain seq x y z
N MET A 1 -19.69 6.67 41.37
CA MET A 1 -20.05 6.68 39.93
C MET A 1 -19.03 7.43 39.04
N LEU A 2 -18.12 8.25 39.58
CA LEU A 2 -17.13 9.04 38.79
C LEU A 2 -15.91 8.25 38.25
N LEU A 3 -15.63 7.05 38.76
CA LEU A 3 -14.49 6.23 38.32
C LEU A 3 -14.79 5.39 37.07
N LEU A 4 -16.08 5.08 36.83
CA LEU A 4 -16.52 4.31 35.66
C LEU A 4 -16.13 4.97 34.32
N PRO A 5 -16.38 6.28 34.07
CA PRO A 5 -15.99 6.89 32.80
C PRO A 5 -14.47 6.92 32.58
N LEU A 6 -13.68 7.09 33.64
CA LEU A 6 -12.22 7.05 33.56
C LEU A 6 -11.71 5.65 33.18
N ALA A 7 -12.27 4.61 33.81
CA ALA A 7 -11.93 3.22 33.50
C ALA A 7 -12.28 2.87 32.03
N VAL A 8 -13.46 3.28 31.56
CA VAL A 8 -13.86 3.11 30.14
C VAL A 8 -12.89 3.83 29.20
N PHE A 9 -12.52 5.08 29.51
CA PHE A 9 -11.58 5.85 28.70
C PHE A 9 -10.20 5.16 28.59
N VAL A 10 -9.66 4.67 29.71
CA VAL A 10 -8.36 3.97 29.72
C VAL A 10 -8.43 2.66 28.92
N VAL A 11 -9.48 1.86 29.10
CA VAL A 11 -9.66 0.61 28.35
C VAL A 11 -9.81 0.88 26.86
N MET A 12 -10.60 1.89 26.49
CA MET A 12 -10.79 2.26 25.08
C MET A 12 -9.49 2.77 24.45
N GLY A 13 -8.70 3.56 25.19
CA GLY A 13 -7.37 3.99 24.75
C GLY A 13 -6.39 2.84 24.58
N ALA A 14 -6.36 1.89 25.52
CA ALA A 14 -5.52 0.69 25.43
C ALA A 14 -5.91 -0.18 24.22
N LEU A 15 -7.20 -0.44 24.02
CA LEU A 15 -7.70 -1.18 22.87
C LEU A 15 -7.40 -0.46 21.55
N ALA A 16 -7.61 0.86 21.48
CA ALA A 16 -7.27 1.64 20.29
C ALA A 16 -5.77 1.56 19.96
N SER A 17 -4.90 1.59 20.96
CA SER A 17 -3.45 1.50 20.76
C SER A 17 -3.01 0.16 20.15
N THR A 18 -3.74 -0.93 20.38
CA THR A 18 -3.45 -2.24 19.76
C THR A 18 -3.74 -2.29 18.25
N THR A 19 -4.49 -1.31 17.73
CA THR A 19 -4.82 -1.25 16.30
C THR A 19 -3.79 -0.49 15.46
N ILE A 20 -2.82 0.17 16.12
CA ILE A 20 -1.73 0.89 15.44
C ILE A 20 -0.84 -0.15 14.75
N PRO A 21 -0.72 -0.11 13.41
CA PRO A 21 0.12 -1.05 12.69
C PRO A 21 1.60 -0.82 13.02
N ASP A 22 2.31 -1.88 13.40
CA ASP A 22 3.76 -1.82 13.56
C ASP A 22 4.45 -1.96 12.19
N PRO A 23 5.27 -0.98 11.74
CA PRO A 23 6.02 -1.08 10.50
C PRO A 23 6.99 -2.27 10.47
N ALA A 24 7.47 -2.74 11.64
CA ALA A 24 8.33 -3.91 11.76
C ALA A 24 7.57 -5.24 11.61
N GLN A 25 6.24 -5.22 11.70
CA GLN A 25 5.38 -6.41 11.57
C GLN A 25 4.38 -6.25 10.41
N PRO A 26 4.86 -6.22 9.15
CA PRO A 26 3.97 -6.17 8.01
C PRO A 26 3.22 -7.51 7.85
N PRO A 27 2.06 -7.51 7.14
CA PRO A 27 1.31 -8.73 6.86
C PRO A 27 2.19 -9.85 6.27
N PRO A 28 1.92 -11.14 6.55
CA PRO A 28 2.79 -12.25 6.13
C PRO A 28 3.13 -12.26 4.64
N GLY A 29 2.16 -11.98 3.77
CA GLY A 29 2.40 -11.90 2.32
C GLY A 29 3.36 -10.77 1.92
N ILE A 30 3.36 -9.65 2.66
CA ILE A 30 4.26 -8.52 2.42
C ILE A 30 5.69 -8.86 2.85
N GLN A 31 5.87 -9.58 3.96
CA GLN A 31 7.19 -10.06 4.39
C GLN A 31 7.85 -10.88 3.28
N HIS A 32 7.09 -11.79 2.66
CA HIS A 32 7.59 -12.58 1.55
C HIS A 32 7.87 -11.74 0.29
N LEU A 33 7.01 -10.76 -0.01
CA LEU A 33 7.22 -9.82 -1.12
C LEU A 33 8.52 -9.01 -0.96
N LEU A 34 8.84 -8.56 0.25
CA LEU A 34 10.03 -7.76 0.56
C LEU A 34 11.36 -8.51 0.34
N GLN A 35 11.32 -9.86 0.31
CA GLN A 35 12.50 -10.68 0.00
C GLN A 35 12.83 -10.68 -1.50
N LYS A 36 11.91 -10.22 -2.36
CA LYS A 36 12.10 -10.18 -3.82
C LYS A 36 12.70 -8.84 -4.24
N LYS A 37 13.58 -8.84 -5.26
CA LYS A 37 14.09 -7.61 -5.88
C LYS A 37 13.15 -7.06 -6.96
N SER A 38 12.54 -7.94 -7.72
CA SER A 38 11.64 -7.62 -8.84
C SER A 38 10.64 -8.76 -9.01
N VAL A 39 9.36 -8.43 -9.16
CA VAL A 39 8.28 -9.41 -9.17
C VAL A 39 7.13 -8.93 -10.05
N PHE A 40 6.40 -9.86 -10.66
CA PHE A 40 5.12 -9.53 -11.27
C PHE A 40 4.05 -9.42 -10.19
N LEU A 41 3.37 -8.29 -10.11
CA LEU A 41 2.29 -8.07 -9.14
C LEU A 41 1.00 -7.68 -9.83
N MET A 42 -0.09 -7.87 -9.11
CA MET A 42 -1.43 -7.46 -9.47
C MET A 42 -2.04 -6.65 -8.33
N GLY A 43 -2.69 -5.56 -8.68
CA GLY A 43 -3.35 -4.71 -7.69
C GLY A 43 -4.27 -3.69 -8.33
N ILE A 44 -5.02 -2.99 -7.47
CA ILE A 44 -6.01 -2.00 -7.86
C ILE A 44 -5.53 -0.62 -7.41
N ILE A 45 -5.68 0.38 -8.27
CA ILE A 45 -5.40 1.78 -7.92
C ILE A 45 -6.40 2.23 -6.87
N ALA A 46 -5.92 2.51 -5.67
CA ALA A 46 -6.75 2.86 -4.52
C ALA A 46 -7.07 4.36 -4.45
N HIS A 47 -6.20 5.21 -5.00
CA HIS A 47 -6.32 6.67 -4.92
C HIS A 47 -5.97 7.34 -6.25
N PRO A 48 -6.40 8.59 -6.48
CA PRO A 48 -5.97 9.37 -7.63
C PRO A 48 -4.44 9.42 -7.73
N LEU A 49 -3.93 9.41 -8.97
CA LEU A 49 -2.50 9.49 -9.24
C LEU A 49 -1.93 10.80 -8.71
N GLU A 50 -0.82 10.72 -7.98
CA GLU A 50 -0.05 11.89 -7.55
C GLU A 50 1.07 12.17 -8.55
N HIS A 51 0.87 13.15 -9.43
CA HIS A 51 1.92 13.60 -10.34
C HIS A 51 2.95 14.45 -9.59
N ARG A 52 4.23 14.06 -9.68
CA ARG A 52 5.37 14.83 -9.16
C ARG A 52 6.31 15.19 -10.29
N LEU A 53 7.20 16.14 -10.03
CA LEU A 53 8.19 16.66 -11.00
C LEU A 53 8.98 15.57 -11.74
N SER A 54 9.29 14.44 -11.09
CA SER A 54 10.17 13.40 -11.63
C SER A 54 9.55 11.99 -11.71
N SER A 55 8.31 11.84 -11.23
CA SER A 55 7.61 10.55 -11.19
C SER A 55 6.14 10.75 -10.85
N THR A 56 5.32 9.77 -11.20
CA THR A 56 3.94 9.66 -10.71
C THR A 56 3.89 8.61 -9.60
N ARG A 57 3.29 8.97 -8.47
CA ARG A 57 3.04 8.03 -7.38
C ARG A 57 1.63 7.46 -7.48
N ILE A 58 1.55 6.15 -7.30
CA ILE A 58 0.32 5.38 -7.40
C ILE A 58 0.21 4.53 -6.14
N LEU A 59 -0.88 4.71 -5.39
CA LEU A 59 -1.18 3.82 -4.29
C LEU A 59 -1.93 2.59 -4.84
N LEU A 60 -1.27 1.45 -4.82
CA LEU A 60 -1.84 0.17 -5.23
C LEU A 60 -2.25 -0.65 -4.02
N ARG A 61 -3.50 -1.06 -3.99
CA ARG A 61 -3.96 -2.15 -3.13
C ARG A 61 -3.57 -3.46 -3.79
N LEU A 62 -2.67 -4.21 -3.17
CA LEU A 62 -2.19 -5.47 -3.70
C LEU A 62 -3.25 -6.55 -3.59
N GLU A 63 -3.28 -7.44 -4.57
CA GLU A 63 -4.15 -8.63 -4.58
C GLU A 63 -3.33 -9.91 -4.69
N ALA A 64 -2.32 -9.91 -5.57
CA ALA A 64 -1.48 -11.08 -5.79
C ALA A 64 -0.09 -10.71 -6.32
N PHE A 65 0.89 -11.59 -6.14
CA PHE A 65 2.16 -11.53 -6.86
C PHE A 65 2.52 -12.92 -7.42
N LYS A 66 3.30 -12.95 -8.49
CA LYS A 66 3.74 -14.18 -9.16
C LYS A 66 5.08 -14.66 -8.60
N GLU A 67 5.18 -15.93 -8.25
CA GLU A 67 6.41 -16.63 -7.93
C GLU A 67 6.53 -17.91 -8.77
N GLY A 68 7.55 -17.98 -9.62
CA GLY A 68 7.63 -19.02 -10.65
C GLY A 68 6.40 -18.98 -11.55
N GLU A 69 5.64 -20.07 -11.57
CA GLU A 69 4.38 -20.19 -12.29
C GLU A 69 3.12 -19.93 -11.44
N ASN A 70 3.28 -19.78 -10.13
CA ASN A 70 2.15 -19.67 -9.20
C ASN A 70 1.86 -18.21 -8.84
N TRP A 71 0.57 -17.93 -8.60
CA TRP A 71 0.13 -16.67 -8.02
C TRP A 71 -0.13 -16.85 -6.53
N HIS A 72 0.40 -15.94 -5.72
CA HIS A 72 0.20 -15.89 -4.29
C HIS A 72 -0.65 -14.68 -3.94
N THR A 73 -1.81 -14.92 -3.30
CA THR A 73 -2.68 -13.85 -2.80
C THR A 73 -1.98 -13.09 -1.69
N ILE A 74 -2.11 -11.77 -1.71
CA ILE A 74 -1.52 -10.87 -0.73
C ILE A 74 -2.49 -9.73 -0.44
N SER A 75 -2.51 -9.27 0.80
CA SER A 75 -3.23 -8.09 1.24
C SER A 75 -2.26 -7.01 1.72
N GLY A 76 -2.53 -5.78 1.35
CA GLY A 76 -1.79 -4.60 1.83
C GLY A 76 -1.58 -3.59 0.71
N ASN A 77 -1.09 -2.40 1.06
CA ASN A 77 -0.84 -1.36 0.07
C ASN A 77 0.63 -1.26 -0.30
N LEU A 78 0.87 -0.95 -1.57
CA LEU A 78 2.17 -0.65 -2.16
C LEU A 78 2.16 0.76 -2.71
N LEU A 79 3.16 1.56 -2.36
CA LEU A 79 3.38 2.87 -2.96
C LEU A 79 4.29 2.72 -4.18
N LEU A 80 3.70 2.76 -5.37
CA LEU A 80 4.39 2.60 -6.64
C LEU A 80 4.86 3.95 -7.16
N SER A 81 6.15 4.05 -7.50
CA SER A 81 6.70 5.19 -8.23
C SER A 81 6.92 4.81 -9.69
N VAL A 82 6.24 5.48 -10.60
CA VAL A 82 6.41 5.33 -12.06
C VAL A 82 7.18 6.54 -12.56
N ARG A 83 8.39 6.34 -13.09
CA ARG A 83 9.25 7.47 -13.52
C ARG A 83 8.65 8.24 -14.69
N ASN A 84 8.31 7.52 -15.77
CA ASN A 84 7.69 8.08 -16.97
C ASN A 84 6.26 7.55 -17.06
N CYS A 85 5.29 8.38 -16.66
CA CYS A 85 3.87 8.04 -16.68
C CYS A 85 3.14 9.07 -17.54
N GLU A 86 2.66 8.63 -18.70
CA GLU A 86 1.89 9.43 -19.66
C GLU A 86 0.42 9.03 -19.61
N LYS A 87 0.15 7.75 -19.34
CA LYS A 87 -1.21 7.22 -19.17
C LYS A 87 -1.85 7.79 -17.92
N GLN A 88 -3.11 8.16 -18.05
CA GLN A 88 -3.99 8.39 -16.91
C GLN A 88 -4.75 7.11 -16.61
N TRP A 89 -4.76 6.72 -15.35
CA TRP A 89 -5.56 5.60 -14.88
C TRP A 89 -6.55 6.07 -13.82
N PRO A 90 -7.83 5.71 -13.96
CA PRO A 90 -8.81 6.02 -12.94
C PRO A 90 -8.57 5.17 -11.70
N VAL A 91 -9.04 5.67 -10.57
CA VAL A 91 -9.16 4.88 -9.34
C VAL A 91 -10.07 3.67 -9.62
N GLY A 92 -9.75 2.53 -9.00
CA GLY A 92 -10.41 1.25 -9.28
C GLY A 92 -9.87 0.52 -10.51
N GLN A 93 -8.94 1.12 -11.28
CA GLN A 93 -8.26 0.39 -12.35
C GLN A 93 -7.37 -0.71 -11.76
N ARG A 94 -7.61 -1.95 -12.20
CA ARG A 94 -6.74 -3.08 -11.91
C ARG A 94 -5.55 -3.06 -12.86
N LEU A 95 -4.34 -3.21 -12.32
CA LEU A 95 -3.08 -3.23 -13.05
C LEU A 95 -2.32 -4.52 -12.73
N THR A 96 -1.56 -5.01 -13.71
CA THR A 96 -0.54 -6.04 -13.53
C THR A 96 0.76 -5.64 -14.21
N GLY A 97 1.90 -6.04 -13.65
CA GLY A 97 3.19 -5.77 -14.29
C GLY A 97 4.37 -6.11 -13.41
N ARG A 98 5.57 -6.03 -14.00
CA ARG A 98 6.82 -6.29 -13.29
C ARG A 98 7.28 -5.04 -12.56
N VAL A 99 7.38 -5.13 -11.23
CA VAL A 99 7.71 -4.02 -10.35
C VAL A 99 8.98 -4.33 -9.57
N GLN A 100 9.89 -3.36 -9.51
CA GLN A 100 11.04 -3.44 -8.60
C GLN A 100 10.58 -3.15 -7.19
N ILE A 101 10.82 -4.09 -6.28
CA ILE A 101 10.40 -3.98 -4.89
C ILE A 101 11.49 -3.29 -4.08
N LYS A 102 11.07 -2.33 -3.24
CA LYS A 102 11.96 -1.54 -2.39
C LYS A 102 11.39 -1.49 -0.96
N PRO A 103 12.19 -1.75 0.07
CA PRO A 103 11.76 -1.54 1.45
C PRO A 103 11.55 -0.05 1.71
N ILE A 104 10.66 0.26 2.65
CA ILE A 104 10.55 1.61 3.20
C ILE A 104 11.80 1.86 4.06
N ARG A 105 12.41 3.03 3.90
CA ARG A 105 13.58 3.45 4.66
C ARG A 105 13.30 4.81 5.28
N ASN A 106 13.62 4.94 6.56
CA ASN A 106 13.64 6.23 7.24
C ASN A 106 14.86 7.04 6.80
N LEU A 107 14.71 8.36 6.84
CA LEU A 107 15.78 9.28 6.47
C LEU A 107 16.88 9.37 7.55
N ASN A 108 16.64 8.79 8.73
CA ASN A 108 17.57 8.70 9.87
C ASN A 108 18.20 10.05 10.26
N ASN A 109 17.43 11.12 10.13
CA ASN A 109 17.82 12.45 10.59
C ASN A 109 17.59 12.59 12.11
N PRO A 110 18.48 13.27 12.85
CA PRO A 110 18.29 13.55 14.28
C PRO A 110 16.97 14.31 14.52
N GLY A 111 16.16 13.87 15.49
CA GLY A 111 14.81 14.41 15.72
C GLY A 111 13.83 14.15 14.56
N GLY A 112 14.16 13.18 13.71
CA GLY A 112 13.49 12.92 12.45
C GLY A 112 12.11 12.29 12.59
N PHE A 113 11.28 12.56 11.60
CA PHE A 113 9.98 11.93 11.42
C PHE A 113 10.13 10.44 11.11
N ASP A 114 9.39 9.58 11.83
CA ASP A 114 9.31 8.16 11.50
C ASP A 114 8.41 7.95 10.28
N TYR A 115 9.04 8.00 9.11
CA TYR A 115 8.35 7.85 7.84
C TYR A 115 7.79 6.43 7.63
N GLY A 116 8.44 5.42 8.22
CA GLY A 116 7.99 4.04 8.24
C GLY A 116 6.69 3.90 9.01
N GLN A 117 6.64 4.43 10.23
CA GLN A 117 5.43 4.42 11.05
C GLN A 117 4.28 5.14 10.34
N TYR A 118 4.52 6.34 9.82
CA TYR A 118 3.50 7.09 9.08
C TYR A 118 2.91 6.32 7.90
N LEU A 119 3.74 5.61 7.14
CA LEU A 119 3.25 4.78 6.04
C LEU A 119 2.53 3.52 6.55
N ALA A 120 2.99 2.92 7.64
CA ALA A 120 2.32 1.76 8.25
C ALA A 120 0.94 2.13 8.78
N ASP A 121 0.76 3.32 9.36
CA ASP A 121 -0.55 3.86 9.76
C ASP A 121 -1.52 3.95 8.57
N GLN A 122 -0.99 4.20 7.37
CA GLN A 122 -1.73 4.19 6.09
C GLN A 122 -1.82 2.80 5.45
N ARG A 123 -1.41 1.75 6.17
CA ARG A 123 -1.33 0.37 5.69
C ARG A 123 -0.46 0.22 4.44
N ILE A 124 0.60 0.99 4.34
CA ILE A 124 1.61 0.95 3.27
C ILE A 124 2.91 0.40 3.87
N TRP A 125 3.31 -0.78 3.43
CA TRP A 125 4.50 -1.46 3.98
C TRP A 125 5.62 -1.65 2.96
N VAL A 126 5.36 -1.39 1.68
CA VAL A 126 6.31 -1.64 0.60
C VAL A 126 6.25 -0.54 -0.45
N ARG A 127 7.41 -0.24 -1.04
CA ARG A 127 7.52 0.65 -2.20
C ARG A 127 7.79 -0.17 -3.45
N GLY A 128 7.20 0.27 -4.55
CA GLY A 128 7.49 -0.26 -5.88
C GLY A 128 8.13 0.81 -6.76
N TYR A 129 8.89 0.37 -7.74
CA TYR A 129 9.41 1.24 -8.78
C TYR A 129 9.24 0.60 -10.16
N VAL A 130 8.76 1.40 -11.10
CA VAL A 130 8.66 1.09 -12.52
C VAL A 130 9.23 2.25 -13.31
N ARG A 131 9.91 1.96 -14.42
CA ARG A 131 10.53 2.99 -15.24
C ARG A 131 9.50 3.63 -16.18
N GLN A 132 8.70 2.83 -16.86
CA GLN A 132 7.72 3.30 -17.85
C GLN A 132 6.34 2.71 -17.55
N ASP A 133 5.29 3.49 -17.72
CA ASP A 133 3.92 3.00 -17.56
C ASP A 133 3.53 1.87 -18.57
N ALA A 134 4.32 1.67 -19.62
CA ALA A 134 4.19 0.55 -20.55
C ALA A 134 4.51 -0.81 -19.92
N ASP A 135 5.30 -0.83 -18.83
CA ASP A 135 5.60 -2.04 -18.05
C ASP A 135 4.39 -2.49 -17.20
N LEU A 136 3.32 -1.68 -17.16
CA LEU A 136 2.07 -1.93 -16.45
C LEU A 136 0.93 -2.11 -17.47
N VAL A 137 0.22 -3.22 -17.32
CA VAL A 137 -0.89 -3.62 -18.18
C VAL A 137 -2.20 -3.49 -17.39
N PRO A 138 -3.17 -2.69 -17.86
CA PRO A 138 -4.49 -2.64 -17.24
C PRO A 138 -5.24 -3.96 -17.49
N LEU A 139 -5.89 -4.46 -16.44
CA LEU A 139 -6.73 -5.65 -16.49
C LEU A 139 -8.19 -5.24 -16.42
N GLY A 140 -8.94 -5.54 -17.49
CA GLY A 140 -10.38 -5.30 -17.55
C GLY A 140 -10.79 -3.83 -17.41
N LYS A 141 -12.09 -3.62 -17.14
CA LYS A 141 -12.63 -2.29 -16.83
C LYS A 141 -12.37 -1.95 -15.37
N PRO A 142 -12.15 -0.67 -15.03
CA PRO A 142 -11.98 -0.26 -13.64
C PRO A 142 -13.22 -0.62 -12.83
N GLU A 143 -13.02 -1.09 -11.61
CA GLU A 143 -14.11 -1.39 -10.69
C GLU A 143 -14.80 -0.08 -10.29
N ARG A 144 -16.07 0.07 -10.68
CA ARG A 144 -16.90 1.24 -10.36
C ARG A 144 -18.13 0.89 -9.50
N GLY A 145 -18.19 -0.35 -8.99
CA GLY A 145 -19.35 -0.92 -8.30
C GLY A 145 -19.39 -0.63 -6.79
N LEU A 146 -20.41 -1.12 -6.09
CA LEU A 146 -20.59 -0.93 -4.64
C LEU A 146 -19.40 -1.43 -3.80
N SER A 147 -18.66 -2.45 -4.28
CA SER A 147 -17.43 -2.95 -3.67
C SER A 147 -16.38 -1.83 -3.51
N TYR A 148 -16.18 -1.03 -4.55
CA TYR A 148 -15.28 0.12 -4.56
C TYR A 148 -15.63 1.16 -3.48
N PHE A 149 -16.92 1.45 -3.29
CA PHE A 149 -17.38 2.40 -2.27
C PHE A 149 -17.20 1.85 -0.85
N ILE A 150 -17.50 0.57 -0.63
CA ILE A 150 -17.30 -0.07 0.68
C ILE A 150 -15.81 -0.14 1.03
N ASP A 151 -14.95 -0.33 0.03
CA ASP A 151 -13.51 -0.39 0.18
C ASP A 151 -12.83 0.95 0.48
N ILE A 152 -13.42 2.04 0.01
CA ILE A 152 -13.03 3.40 0.40
C ILE A 152 -13.41 3.68 1.86
N ILE A 153 -14.59 3.22 2.31
CA ILE A 153 -15.08 3.47 3.68
C ILE A 153 -14.34 2.61 4.72
N ARG A 154 -13.76 1.47 4.31
CA ARG A 154 -13.00 0.56 5.19
C ARG A 154 -11.50 0.90 5.30
N THR A 155 -11.00 1.85 4.51
CA THR A 155 -9.62 2.37 4.58
C THR A 155 -9.59 3.55 5.53
#